data_AF-A0A6V7KFL7-F1
#
_entry.id   AF-A0A6V7KFL7-F1
#
_cell.length_a   1.000
_cell.length_b   1.000
_cell.length_c   1.000
_cell.angle_alpha   90.00
_cell.angle_beta   90.00
_cell.angle_gamma   90.00
#
_symmetry.space_group_name_H-M   'P 1'
#
loop_
_entity.id
_entity.type
_entity.pdbx_description
1 polymer ?
#
loop_
_entity_poly.entity_id
_entity_poly.type
_entity_poly.pdbx_seq_one_letter_code
_entity_poly.pdbx_strand_id
1 'polypeptide(L)'
;GQNQTLSGKPLPALTITHQQGDSHQFTLTDRDAYTGVVAQWLNTRQAKPETVSVRRKRKKRSANTEKQGDYLIGSEENVLVLRHTYASKHNAERAARANWERLQRGVATFAITLARGRAELTPEMPVRVSSFKKEIDQAAWTL
;
A
#
# COMPACT_ATOMS: atom_id res chain seq x y z
N GLY A 1 5.34 -7.87 6.15
CA GLY A 1 6.76 -8.27 6.30
C GLY A 1 7.63 -7.47 5.35
N GLN A 2 8.94 -7.70 5.37
CA GLN A 2 9.90 -6.99 4.49
C GLN A 2 10.28 -7.81 3.24
N ASN A 3 9.52 -8.85 2.88
CA ASN A 3 9.78 -9.73 1.72
C ASN A 3 11.24 -10.25 1.67
N GLN A 4 11.85 -10.44 2.83
CA GLN A 4 13.24 -10.84 3.00
C GLN A 4 13.30 -12.16 3.77
N THR A 5 14.18 -13.05 3.34
CA THR A 5 14.55 -14.25 4.12
C THR A 5 15.22 -13.85 5.45
N LEU A 6 15.28 -14.76 6.42
CA LEU A 6 16.02 -14.57 7.69
C LEU A 6 17.50 -14.19 7.48
N SER A 7 18.06 -14.46 6.29
CA SER A 7 19.42 -14.07 5.89
C SER A 7 19.49 -12.82 5.00
N GLY A 8 18.41 -12.05 4.85
CA GLY A 8 18.38 -10.80 4.08
C GLY A 8 18.39 -10.98 2.54
N LYS A 9 18.38 -12.22 2.05
CA LYS A 9 18.26 -12.51 0.61
C LYS A 9 16.80 -12.30 0.16
N PRO A 10 16.56 -11.68 -1.01
CA PRO A 10 15.22 -11.54 -1.55
C PRO A 10 14.65 -12.94 -1.84
N LEU A 11 13.40 -13.16 -1.42
CA LEU A 11 12.70 -14.41 -1.72
C LEU A 11 12.51 -14.54 -3.25
N PRO A 12 12.70 -15.74 -3.83
CA PRO A 12 12.45 -15.94 -5.26
C PRO A 12 10.97 -15.64 -5.56
N ALA A 13 10.72 -14.78 -6.54
CA ALA A 13 9.36 -14.43 -6.92
C ALA A 13 8.72 -15.61 -7.66
N LEU A 14 7.62 -16.16 -7.12
CA LEU A 14 6.88 -17.22 -7.78
C LEU A 14 5.93 -16.63 -8.83
N THR A 15 5.86 -17.25 -10.01
CA THR A 15 4.89 -16.87 -11.04
C THR A 15 3.65 -17.76 -10.97
N ILE A 16 2.49 -17.14 -10.79
CA ILE A 16 1.18 -17.79 -10.86
C ILE A 16 0.50 -17.41 -12.17
N THR A 17 0.08 -18.39 -12.96
CA THR A 17 -0.64 -18.16 -14.22
C THR A 17 -2.13 -18.42 -14.06
N HIS A 18 -2.96 -17.79 -14.90
CA HIS A 18 -4.41 -18.03 -14.88
C HIS A 18 -4.77 -19.51 -15.03
N GLN A 19 -4.03 -20.27 -15.84
CA GLN A 19 -4.26 -21.71 -16.06
C GLN A 19 -4.03 -22.59 -14.80
N GLN A 20 -3.38 -22.06 -13.78
CA GLN A 20 -3.08 -22.80 -12.54
C GLN A 20 -4.21 -22.70 -11.51
N GLY A 21 -5.21 -21.86 -11.75
CA GLY A 21 -6.34 -21.67 -10.85
C GLY A 21 -7.69 -21.77 -11.56
N ASP A 22 -8.72 -22.00 -10.75
CA ASP A 22 -10.09 -22.21 -11.24
C ASP A 22 -10.94 -20.93 -11.08
N SER A 23 -10.72 -20.18 -10.01
CA SER A 23 -11.45 -18.95 -9.70
C SER A 23 -10.51 -17.89 -9.13
N HIS A 24 -10.76 -16.62 -9.45
CA HIS A 24 -10.05 -15.49 -8.87
C HIS A 24 -11.00 -14.34 -8.56
N GLN A 25 -10.66 -13.58 -7.54
CA GLN A 25 -11.33 -12.34 -7.17
C GLN A 25 -10.28 -11.22 -7.14
N PHE A 26 -10.56 -10.16 -7.87
CA PHE A 26 -9.78 -8.93 -7.84
C PHE A 26 -10.65 -7.81 -7.30
N THR A 27 -10.16 -7.13 -6.27
CA THR A 27 -10.84 -5.98 -5.69
C THR A 27 -9.84 -4.83 -5.63
N LEU A 28 -10.07 -3.81 -6.45
CA LEU A 28 -9.39 -2.53 -6.34
C LEU A 28 -10.20 -1.68 -5.36
N THR A 29 -9.60 -1.32 -4.23
CA THR A 29 -10.23 -0.37 -3.31
C THR A 29 -9.68 1.01 -3.63
N ASP A 30 -10.55 2.01 -3.83
CA ASP A 30 -10.20 3.41 -4.09
C ASP A 30 -9.58 4.14 -2.88
N ARG A 31 -8.63 3.49 -2.19
CA ARG A 31 -7.80 4.08 -1.14
C ARG A 31 -6.82 5.12 -1.69
N ASP A 32 -6.85 5.38 -2.99
CA ASP A 32 -6.30 6.58 -3.62
C ASP A 32 -6.99 7.88 -3.17
N ALA A 33 -8.06 7.78 -2.37
CA ALA A 33 -8.62 8.92 -1.64
C ALA A 33 -7.57 9.66 -0.78
N TYR A 34 -6.56 8.98 -0.22
CA TYR A 34 -5.62 9.61 0.71
C TYR A 34 -4.30 10.05 0.02
N THR A 35 -3.96 11.33 0.16
CA THR A 35 -2.77 11.97 -0.44
C THR A 35 -1.55 11.97 0.48
N GLY A 36 -1.76 11.68 1.77
CA GLY A 36 -0.70 11.55 2.77
C GLY A 36 -1.17 11.13 4.15
N VAL A 37 -0.22 10.99 5.08
CA VAL A 37 -0.43 10.74 6.51
C VAL A 37 0.28 11.83 7.30
N VAL A 38 -0.39 12.38 8.31
CA VAL A 38 0.20 13.34 9.26
C VAL A 38 0.17 12.74 10.66
N ALA A 39 1.29 12.83 11.37
CA ALA A 39 1.44 12.44 12.76
C ALA A 39 1.80 13.65 13.61
N GLN A 40 1.29 13.70 14.84
CA GLN A 40 1.62 14.73 15.83
C GLN A 40 2.61 14.19 16.85
N TRP A 41 3.53 15.02 17.33
CA TRP A 41 4.41 14.68 18.44
C TRP A 41 4.59 15.85 19.40
N LEU A 42 4.86 15.53 20.66
CA LEU A 42 5.07 16.51 21.72
C LEU A 42 6.55 16.89 21.79
N ASN A 43 6.87 18.17 21.59
CA ASN A 43 8.21 18.68 21.78
C ASN A 43 8.41 19.06 23.25
N THR A 44 9.34 18.42 23.96
CA THR A 44 9.62 18.75 25.38
C THR A 44 10.25 20.13 25.56
N ARG A 45 10.72 20.78 24.49
CA ARG A 45 11.28 22.13 24.51
C ARG A 45 10.27 23.22 24.18
N GLN A 46 9.14 22.87 23.56
CA GLN A 46 8.09 23.82 23.17
C GLN A 46 6.74 23.18 23.49
N ALA A 47 5.91 23.82 24.33
CA ALA A 47 4.62 23.29 24.76
C ALA A 47 3.56 23.13 23.64
N LYS A 48 3.94 23.26 22.36
CA LYS A 48 3.09 23.11 21.20
C LYS A 48 3.36 21.77 20.50
N PRO A 49 2.32 21.02 20.11
CA PRO A 49 2.49 19.80 19.33
C PRO A 49 3.01 20.14 17.93
N GLU A 50 4.08 19.48 17.51
CA GLU A 50 4.62 19.58 16.15
C GLU A 50 4.07 18.46 15.27
N THR A 51 3.96 18.70 13.95
CA THR A 51 3.44 17.72 12.99
C THR A 51 4.53 17.23 12.04
N VAL A 52 4.47 15.95 11.70
CA VAL A 52 5.28 15.32 10.66
C VAL A 52 4.33 14.80 9.58
N SER A 53 4.62 15.10 8.32
CA SER A 53 3.80 14.67 7.18
C SER A 53 4.58 13.76 6.23
N VAL A 54 3.91 12.72 5.74
CA VAL A 54 4.39 11.82 4.69
C VAL A 54 3.37 11.86 3.56
N ARG A 55 3.78 12.30 2.37
CA ARG A 55 2.88 12.51 1.21
C ARG A 55 3.45 11.87 -0.06
N ARG A 56 2.58 11.53 -1.01
CA ARG A 56 3.01 11.13 -2.36
C ARG A 56 3.74 12.29 -3.04
N LYS A 57 4.92 12.04 -3.62
CA LYS A 57 5.49 12.93 -4.64
C LYS A 57 4.68 12.76 -5.92
N ARG A 58 3.78 13.70 -6.21
CA ARG A 58 3.04 13.71 -7.48
C ARG A 58 3.95 14.20 -8.62
N LYS A 59 4.04 13.44 -9.71
CA LYS A 59 4.38 14.01 -11.03
C LYS A 59 3.17 14.82 -11.48
N LYS A 60 3.32 16.11 -11.82
CA LYS A 60 2.22 16.93 -12.36
C LYS A 60 1.61 16.19 -13.56
N ARG A 61 0.38 15.69 -13.42
CA ARG A 61 -0.44 15.27 -14.55
C ARG A 61 -1.38 16.42 -14.87
N SER A 62 -1.38 16.84 -16.14
CA SER A 62 -2.24 17.87 -16.69
C SER A 62 -3.71 17.50 -16.49
N ALA A 63 -4.49 18.48 -16.05
CA ALA A 63 -5.92 18.37 -15.81
C ALA A 63 -6.67 18.18 -17.13
N ASN A 64 -7.09 16.95 -17.43
CA ASN A 64 -8.34 16.72 -18.14
C ASN A 64 -8.70 15.24 -18.10
N THR A 65 -9.58 14.83 -17.19
CA THR A 65 -10.41 13.64 -17.37
C THR A 65 -11.70 13.91 -16.61
N GLU A 66 -12.77 14.06 -17.39
CA GLU A 66 -14.09 14.46 -16.92
C GLU A 66 -14.76 13.35 -16.13
N LYS A 67 -15.55 13.82 -15.17
CA LYS A 67 -16.20 13.12 -14.07
C LYS A 67 -17.25 12.11 -14.54
N GLN A 68 -17.21 10.92 -13.95
CA GLN A 68 -18.42 10.16 -13.71
C GLN A 68 -18.26 9.33 -12.44
N GLY A 69 -18.94 9.75 -11.35
CA GLY A 69 -18.92 9.09 -10.03
C GLY A 69 -18.12 9.79 -8.93
N ASP A 70 -18.06 11.12 -8.96
CA ASP A 70 -17.18 12.03 -8.18
C ASP A 70 -17.43 12.03 -6.66
N TYR A 71 -17.05 10.97 -5.95
CA TYR A 71 -16.84 10.98 -4.51
C TYR A 71 -15.33 11.02 -4.19
N LEU A 72 -14.81 12.22 -3.91
CA LEU A 72 -13.62 12.50 -3.09
C LEU A 72 -12.28 11.82 -3.50
N ILE A 73 -12.09 11.44 -4.76
CA ILE A 73 -10.80 10.95 -5.25
C ILE A 73 -9.95 12.15 -5.70
N GLY A 74 -9.07 12.62 -4.82
CA GLY A 74 -7.88 13.37 -5.25
C GLY A 74 -7.82 14.88 -5.00
N SER A 75 -8.62 15.45 -4.09
CA SER A 75 -8.28 16.76 -3.52
C SER A 75 -7.05 16.63 -2.62
N GLU A 76 -6.17 17.63 -2.63
CA GLU A 76 -4.94 17.68 -1.82
C GLU A 76 -5.20 17.63 -0.30
N GLU A 77 -6.47 17.69 0.12
CA GLU A 77 -6.91 17.76 1.52
C GLU A 77 -7.14 16.41 2.20
N ASN A 78 -7.26 15.30 1.47
CA ASN A 78 -7.53 14.00 2.11
C ASN A 78 -6.26 13.41 2.72
N VAL A 79 -5.87 13.94 3.87
CA VAL A 79 -4.70 13.52 4.63
C VAL A 79 -5.16 12.74 5.86
N LEU A 80 -4.64 11.53 6.05
CA LEU A 80 -4.94 10.75 7.25
C LEU A 80 -4.17 11.34 8.44
N VAL A 81 -4.88 12.04 9.33
CA VAL A 81 -4.30 12.54 10.58
C VAL A 81 -4.37 11.45 11.64
N LEU A 82 -3.20 11.03 12.15
CA LEU A 82 -3.13 10.10 13.27
C LEU A 82 -3.60 10.80 14.55
N ARG A 83 -4.61 10.22 15.22
CA ARG A 83 -5.18 10.77 16.46
C ARG A 83 -4.23 10.71 17.65
N HIS A 84 -3.24 9.82 17.61
CA HIS A 84 -2.29 9.63 18.69
C HIS A 84 -1.13 10.63 18.59
N THR A 85 -0.79 11.28 19.71
CA THR A 85 0.38 12.15 19.81
C THR A 85 1.58 11.34 20.31
N TYR A 86 2.67 11.37 19.55
CA TYR A 86 3.89 10.63 19.89
C TYR A 86 4.83 11.42 20.80
N ALA A 87 5.65 10.73 21.58
CA ALA A 87 6.62 11.36 22.49
C ALA A 87 7.82 12.00 21.77
N SER A 88 8.14 11.57 20.54
CA SER A 88 9.29 12.07 19.79
C SER A 88 8.99 12.20 18.30
N LYS A 89 9.71 13.10 17.63
CA LYS A 89 9.68 13.28 16.17
C LYS A 89 9.92 11.97 15.43
N HIS A 90 10.93 11.21 15.86
CA HIS A 90 11.32 9.93 15.25
C HIS A 90 10.19 8.89 15.29
N ASN A 91 9.49 8.82 16.44
CA ASN A 91 8.36 7.90 16.59
C ASN A 91 7.18 8.31 15.70
N ALA A 92 6.88 9.61 15.63
CA ALA A 92 5.85 10.14 14.73
C ALA A 92 6.18 9.88 13.25
N GLU A 93 7.43 10.07 12.84
CA GLU A 93 7.88 9.81 11.47
C GLU A 93 7.73 8.33 11.10
N ARG A 94 8.22 7.43 11.96
CA ARG A 94 8.08 5.99 11.77
C ARG A 94 6.61 5.59 11.67
N ALA A 95 5.75 6.11 12.53
CA ALA A 95 4.33 5.80 12.53
C ALA A 95 3.59 6.36 11.31
N ALA A 96 3.93 7.59 10.88
CA ALA A 96 3.40 8.18 9.67
C ALA A 96 3.80 7.34 8.44
N ARG A 97 5.08 6.95 8.35
CA ARG A 97 5.60 6.11 7.26
C ARG A 97 4.96 4.72 7.25
N ALA A 98 4.82 4.07 8.40
CA ALA A 98 4.20 2.75 8.50
C ALA A 98 2.72 2.78 8.08
N ASN A 99 1.97 3.79 8.50
CA ASN A 99 0.58 3.97 8.05
C ASN A 99 0.50 4.32 6.57
N TRP A 100 1.43 5.12 6.07
CA TRP A 100 1.54 5.45 4.66
C TRP A 100 1.77 4.20 3.81
N GLU A 101 2.71 3.34 4.20
CA GLU A 101 2.96 2.06 3.54
C GLU A 101 1.77 1.10 3.65
N ARG A 102 1.09 1.05 4.80
CA ARG A 102 -0.12 0.25 4.98
C ARG A 102 -1.24 0.68 4.03
N LEU A 103 -1.38 1.99 3.84
CA LEU A 103 -2.35 2.57 2.92
C LEU A 103 -2.02 2.20 1.47
N GLN A 104 -0.74 2.23 1.09
CA GLN A 104 -0.28 1.77 -0.23
C GLN A 104 -0.49 0.26 -0.46
N ARG A 105 -0.27 -0.58 0.57
CA ARG A 105 -0.41 -2.04 0.46
C ARG A 105 -1.84 -2.53 0.27
N GLY A 106 -2.85 -1.74 0.67
CA GLY A 106 -4.26 -2.13 0.62
C GLY A 106 -5.05 -1.56 -0.57
N VAL A 107 -4.38 -1.07 -1.61
CA VAL A 107 -5.05 -0.48 -2.79
C VAL A 107 -5.67 -1.57 -3.66
N ALA A 108 -5.03 -2.74 -3.75
CA ALA A 108 -5.55 -3.86 -4.51
C ALA A 108 -5.42 -5.15 -3.71
N THR A 109 -6.48 -5.96 -3.73
CA THR A 109 -6.50 -7.31 -3.17
C THR A 109 -6.74 -8.28 -4.31
N PHE A 110 -5.90 -9.32 -4.39
CA PHE A 110 -6.05 -10.41 -5.35
C PHE A 110 -6.12 -11.73 -4.60
N ALA A 111 -7.18 -12.50 -4.84
CA ALA A 111 -7.37 -13.83 -4.33
C ALA A 111 -7.53 -14.81 -5.49
N ILE A 112 -6.87 -15.96 -5.43
CA ILE A 112 -6.96 -17.00 -6.45
C ILE A 112 -7.05 -18.37 -5.77
N THR A 113 -7.95 -19.22 -6.27
CA THR A 113 -8.04 -20.62 -5.89
C THR A 113 -7.22 -21.44 -6.86
N LEU A 114 -6.12 -22.04 -6.39
CA LEU A 114 -5.26 -22.88 -7.22
C LEU A 114 -5.86 -24.29 -7.34
N ALA A 115 -5.85 -24.84 -8.55
CA ALA A 115 -6.35 -26.19 -8.84
C ALA A 115 -5.47 -27.29 -8.21
N ARG A 116 -4.19 -26.98 -7.95
CA ARG A 116 -3.23 -27.87 -7.28
C ARG A 116 -2.58 -27.17 -6.10
N GLY A 117 -2.56 -27.85 -4.96
CA GLY A 117 -1.83 -27.38 -3.78
C GLY A 117 -0.34 -27.24 -4.08
N ARG A 118 0.23 -26.08 -3.74
CA ARG A 118 1.66 -25.79 -3.88
C ARG A 118 2.29 -25.62 -2.50
N ALA A 119 3.07 -26.61 -2.08
CA ALA A 119 3.80 -26.55 -0.81
C ALA A 119 4.92 -25.50 -0.79
N GLU A 120 5.31 -24.98 -1.96
CA GLU A 120 6.31 -23.92 -2.10
C GLU A 120 5.79 -22.53 -1.70
N LEU A 121 4.47 -22.38 -1.52
CA LEU A 121 3.86 -21.13 -1.10
C LEU A 121 4.08 -20.89 0.39
N THR A 122 4.72 -19.77 0.70
CA THR A 122 4.93 -19.31 2.08
C THR A 122 4.37 -17.90 2.26
N PRO A 123 3.91 -17.53 3.47
CA PRO A 123 3.50 -16.16 3.76
C PRO A 123 4.63 -15.16 3.45
N GLU A 124 4.28 -13.94 3.02
CA GLU A 124 5.20 -12.83 2.74
C GLU A 124 6.12 -13.06 1.53
N MET A 125 5.84 -14.06 0.70
CA MET A 125 6.56 -14.29 -0.54
C MET A 125 6.09 -13.32 -1.64
N PRO A 126 7.01 -12.68 -2.38
CA PRO A 126 6.63 -11.90 -3.55
C PRO A 126 6.09 -12.83 -4.64
N VAL A 127 4.92 -12.50 -5.18
CA VAL A 127 4.26 -13.25 -6.24
C VAL A 127 4.10 -12.38 -7.46
N ARG A 128 4.40 -12.93 -8.63
CA ARG A 128 4.02 -12.36 -9.92
C ARG A 128 2.85 -13.15 -10.48
N VAL A 129 1.86 -12.46 -10.99
CA VAL A 129 0.75 -13.05 -11.72
C VAL A 129 0.89 -12.70 -13.18
N SER A 130 0.55 -13.64 -14.05
CA SER A 130 0.60 -13.45 -15.49
C SER A 130 -0.61 -14.07 -16.17
N SER A 131 -1.00 -13.49 -17.30
CA SER A 131 -2.20 -13.87 -18.06
C SER A 131 -3.51 -13.41 -17.41
N PHE A 132 -3.46 -12.38 -16.57
CA PHE A 132 -4.64 -11.63 -16.13
C PHE A 132 -4.71 -10.29 -16.88
N LYS A 133 -5.64 -9.43 -16.47
CA LYS A 133 -5.72 -8.06 -17.00
C LYS A 133 -4.43 -7.29 -16.69
N LYS A 134 -4.08 -6.31 -17.53
CA LYS A 134 -2.81 -5.56 -17.42
C LYS A 134 -2.64 -4.89 -16.05
N GLU A 135 -3.72 -4.45 -15.44
CA GLU A 135 -3.72 -3.83 -14.11
C GLU A 135 -3.29 -4.81 -13.01
N ILE A 136 -3.62 -6.10 -13.17
CA ILE A 136 -3.29 -7.18 -12.23
C ILE A 136 -1.86 -7.67 -12.45
N ASP A 137 -1.47 -7.84 -13.71
CA ASP A 137 -0.15 -8.35 -14.11
C ASP A 137 0.99 -7.34 -13.80
N GLN A 138 0.72 -6.04 -13.86
CA GLN A 138 1.71 -5.00 -13.54
C GLN A 138 1.89 -4.75 -12.03
N ALA A 139 0.95 -5.23 -11.20
CA ALA A 139 1.01 -5.05 -9.76
C ALA A 139 2.03 -6.00 -9.11
N ALA A 140 2.73 -5.51 -8.09
CA ALA A 140 3.63 -6.31 -7.28
C ALA A 140 2.89 -6.91 -6.09
N TRP A 141 2.62 -8.22 -6.13
CA TRP A 141 1.85 -8.91 -5.10
C TRP A 141 2.75 -9.49 -4.02
N THR A 142 2.23 -9.54 -2.79
CA THR A 142 2.85 -10.20 -1.63
C THR A 142 1.77 -11.05 -0.98
N LEU A 143 2.10 -12.31 -0.67
CA LEU A 143 1.21 -13.28 -0.02
C LEU A 143 0.99 -12.99 1.47
#